data_AF-A0A3E0WUE1-F1
#
_entry.id   AF-A0A3E0WUE1-F1
#
_cell.length_a   1.000
_cell.length_b   1.000
_cell.length_c   1.000
_cell.angle_alpha   90.00
_cell.angle_beta   90.00
_cell.angle_gamma   90.00
#
_symmetry.space_group_name_H-M   'P 1'
#
loop_
_entity.id
_entity.type
_entity.pdbx_description
1 polymer ?
#
loop_
_entity_poly.entity_id
_entity_poly.type
_entity_poly.pdbx_seq_one_letter_code
_entity_poly.pdbx_strand_id
1 'polypeptide(L)'
;MTLIAKQAYFKMERVVSSLQQEDIKQERMLYLYTNKVVTQRREFPIDNVLDFSYRPVSNQGGILYLHSLQGVYTYTVDSSPEEFIQIFQDYFK
;
A
#
# COMPACT_ATOMS: atom_id res chain seq x y z
N MET A 1 1.18 -17.07 -12.27
CA MET A 1 1.05 -15.85 -11.43
C MET A 1 2.45 -15.46 -10.99
N THR A 2 2.99 -14.39 -11.58
CA THR A 2 4.37 -13.96 -11.32
C THR A 2 4.35 -12.69 -10.47
N LEU A 3 5.14 -12.66 -9.41
CA LEU A 3 5.32 -11.45 -8.59
C LEU A 3 6.25 -10.49 -9.34
N ILE A 4 5.83 -9.23 -9.48
CA ILE A 4 6.56 -8.21 -10.24
C ILE A 4 7.19 -7.17 -9.30
N ALA A 5 6.45 -6.75 -8.25
CA ALA A 5 6.94 -5.80 -7.26
C ALA A 5 6.29 -6.02 -5.90
N LYS A 6 6.89 -5.43 -4.86
CA LYS A 6 6.31 -5.37 -3.51
C LYS A 6 6.60 -4.01 -2.88
N GLN A 7 5.68 -3.55 -2.04
CA GLN A 7 5.81 -2.31 -1.27
C GLN A 7 5.43 -2.57 0.19
N ALA A 8 6.31 -2.21 1.11
CA ALA A 8 6.02 -2.24 2.54
C ALA A 8 5.03 -1.13 2.90
N TYR A 9 4.10 -1.42 3.80
CA TYR A 9 3.21 -0.44 4.39
C TYR A 9 2.87 -0.88 5.81
N PHE A 10 2.33 0.02 6.62
CA PHE A 10 1.98 -0.31 7.99
C PHE A 10 0.61 0.21 8.39
N LYS A 11 0.09 -0.37 9.46
CA LYS A 11 -1.09 0.14 10.17
C LYS A 11 -0.69 0.43 11.60
N MET A 12 -0.88 1.67 12.04
CA MET A 12 -0.84 1.98 13.47
C MET A 12 -2.16 1.53 14.11
N GLU A 13 -2.05 0.70 15.14
CA GLU A 13 -3.15 0.32 16.01
C GLU A 13 -2.93 0.93 17.38
N ARG A 14 -3.86 1.79 17.80
CA ARG A 14 -3.84 2.41 19.11
C ARG A 14 -4.65 1.54 20.07
N VAL A 15 -3.97 0.91 21.00
CA VAL A 15 -4.60 0.11 22.06
C VAL A 15 -4.69 0.99 23.30
N VAL A 16 -5.92 1.32 23.70
CA VAL A 16 -6.19 2.06 24.94
C VAL A 16 -6.69 1.07 25.97
N SER A 17 -5.98 0.97 27.09
CA SER A 17 -6.38 0.22 28.28
C SER A 17 -6.65 1.18 29.44
N SER A 18 -7.19 0.68 30.55
CA SER A 18 -7.46 1.48 31.75
C SER A 18 -6.20 2.07 32.40
N LEU A 19 -5.01 1.54 32.09
CA LEU A 19 -3.73 1.94 32.70
C LEU A 19 -2.75 2.57 31.70
N GLN A 20 -2.85 2.26 30.40
CA GLN A 20 -1.91 2.74 29.38
C GLN A 20 -2.53 2.85 27.99
N GLN A 21 -1.96 3.75 27.19
CA GLN A 21 -2.16 3.82 25.75
C GLN A 21 -0.87 3.38 25.05
N GLU A 22 -0.98 2.39 24.16
CA GLU A 22 0.14 1.85 23.39
C GLU A 22 -0.17 1.96 21.89
N ASP A 23 0.82 2.42 21.11
CA ASP A 23 0.73 2.51 19.65
C ASP A 23 1.54 1.35 19.04
N ILE A 24 0.84 0.35 18.49
CA ILE A 24 1.46 -0.84 17.90
C ILE A 24 1.55 -0.67 16.38
N LYS A 25 2.76 -0.71 15.83
CA LYS A 25 2.99 -0.71 14.38
C LYS A 25 2.86 -2.13 13.83
N GLN A 26 1.88 -2.35 12.96
CA GLN A 26 1.73 -3.61 12.23
C GLN A 26 2.31 -3.49 10.83
N GLU A 27 3.46 -4.10 10.60
CA GLU A 27 4.09 -4.20 9.28
C GLU A 27 3.30 -5.12 8.35
N ARG A 28 3.15 -4.68 7.10
CA ARG A 28 2.38 -5.37 6.06
C ARG A 28 3.07 -5.19 4.72
N MET A 29 2.66 -6.02 3.76
CA MET A 29 3.20 -5.98 2.40
C MET A 29 2.07 -5.90 1.37
N LEU A 30 2.27 -5.03 0.40
CA LEU A 30 1.49 -4.95 -0.82
C LEU A 30 2.29 -5.63 -1.92
N TYR A 31 1.65 -6.57 -2.62
CA TYR A 31 2.27 -7.38 -3.67
C TYR A 31 1.61 -7.09 -5.01
N LEU A 32 2.41 -6.80 -6.03
CA LEU A 32 1.96 -6.65 -7.40
C LEU A 32 2.27 -7.93 -8.18
N TYR A 33 1.23 -8.64 -8.59
CA TYR A 33 1.32 -9.76 -9.50
C TYR A 33 0.86 -9.34 -10.90
N THR A 34 1.22 -10.14 -11.91
CA THR A 34 0.78 -9.96 -13.31
C THR A 34 -0.73 -9.85 -13.52
N ASN A 35 -1.55 -10.28 -12.56
CA ASN A 35 -3.02 -10.29 -12.69
C ASN A 35 -3.77 -9.65 -11.50
N LYS A 36 -3.07 -9.22 -10.44
CA LYS A 36 -3.71 -8.63 -9.27
C LYS A 36 -2.73 -7.89 -8.36
N VAL A 37 -3.27 -7.00 -7.56
CA VAL A 37 -2.62 -6.43 -6.38
C VAL A 37 -3.16 -7.12 -5.13
N VAL A 38 -2.29 -7.57 -4.25
CA VAL A 38 -2.66 -8.21 -2.98
C VAL A 38 -2.16 -7.37 -1.82
N THR A 39 -3.02 -7.19 -0.82
CA THR A 39 -2.70 -6.55 0.46
C THR A 39 -3.07 -7.48 1.60
N GLN A 40 -2.76 -7.10 2.85
CA GLN A 40 -3.12 -7.91 4.01
C GLN A 40 -4.63 -8.22 4.13
N ARG A 41 -5.51 -7.34 3.60
CA ARG A 41 -6.97 -7.45 3.81
C ARG A 41 -7.79 -7.53 2.52
N ARG A 42 -7.19 -7.31 1.36
CA ARG A 42 -7.90 -7.16 0.07
C ARG A 42 -7.04 -7.66 -1.07
N GLU A 43 -7.70 -8.20 -2.08
CA GLU A 43 -7.13 -8.43 -3.40
C GLU A 43 -7.87 -7.57 -4.42
N PHE A 44 -7.13 -7.01 -5.37
CA PHE A 44 -7.65 -6.21 -6.46
C PHE A 44 -7.22 -6.88 -7.77
N PRO A 45 -8.15 -7.47 -8.55
CA PRO A 45 -7.85 -7.87 -9.93
C PRO A 45 -7.20 -6.70 -10.67
N ILE A 46 -6.21 -6.97 -11.52
CA ILE A 46 -5.46 -5.89 -12.16
C ILE A 46 -6.35 -4.98 -13.01
N ASP A 47 -7.38 -5.55 -13.64
CA ASP A 47 -8.38 -4.83 -14.44
C ASP A 47 -9.19 -3.82 -13.61
N ASN A 48 -9.19 -3.96 -12.28
CA ASN A 48 -9.83 -3.01 -11.36
C ASN A 48 -8.88 -1.92 -10.87
N VAL A 49 -7.57 -2.01 -11.11
CA VAL A 49 -6.56 -1.06 -10.64
C VAL A 49 -6.30 -0.03 -11.74
N LEU A 50 -6.55 1.24 -11.46
CA LEU A 50 -6.43 2.34 -12.43
C LEU A 50 -5.06 3.01 -12.36
N ASP A 51 -4.56 3.23 -11.14
CA ASP A 51 -3.25 3.84 -10.91
C ASP A 51 -2.81 3.76 -9.45
N PHE A 52 -1.55 4.09 -9.22
CA PHE A 52 -1.00 4.42 -7.92
C PHE A 52 -0.49 5.87 -7.89
N SER A 53 -0.70 6.56 -6.78
CA SER A 53 -0.05 7.86 -6.54
C SER A 53 0.52 7.92 -5.12
N TYR A 54 1.52 8.78 -4.93
CA TYR A 54 2.19 8.93 -3.64
C TYR A 54 2.14 10.37 -3.18
N ARG A 55 1.74 10.56 -1.91
CA ARG A 55 1.84 11.84 -1.21
C ARG A 55 2.80 11.71 -0.03
N PRO A 56 3.97 12.37 -0.07
CA PRO A 56 4.85 12.43 1.10
C PRO A 56 4.19 13.25 2.22
N VAL A 57 4.36 12.81 3.47
CA VAL A 57 3.81 13.51 4.65
C VAL A 57 4.93 14.07 5.54
N SER A 58 6.17 13.58 5.38
CA SER A 58 7.40 14.15 5.98
C SER A 58 8.63 13.44 5.38
N ASN A 59 9.82 13.64 5.97
CA ASN A 59 11.04 12.88 5.63
C ASN A 59 10.98 11.39 6.07
N GLN A 60 9.88 10.91 6.64
CA GLN A 60 9.76 9.56 7.21
C GLN A 60 8.71 8.69 6.49
N GLY A 61 8.21 9.14 5.33
CA GLY A 61 7.25 8.39 4.53
C GLY A 61 6.04 9.20 4.08
N GLY A 62 4.93 8.51 3.81
CA GLY A 62 3.74 9.14 3.27
C GLY A 62 2.56 8.20 3.06
N ILE A 63 1.68 8.60 2.16
CA ILE A 63 0.47 7.86 1.82
C ILE A 63 0.56 7.42 0.36
N LEU A 64 0.57 6.11 0.15
CA LEU A 64 0.36 5.48 -1.15
C LEU A 64 -1.15 5.33 -1.38
N TYR A 65 -1.64 5.87 -2.49
CA TYR A 65 -3.01 5.78 -2.94
C TYR A 65 -3.10 4.72 -4.04
N LEU A 66 -4.03 3.78 -3.89
CA LEU A 66 -4.46 2.85 -4.94
C LEU A 66 -5.80 3.34 -5.46
N HIS A 67 -5.83 3.82 -6.71
CA HIS A 67 -7.05 4.18 -7.40
C HIS A 67 -7.60 2.93 -8.08
N SER A 68 -8.85 2.59 -7.78
CA SER A 68 -9.54 1.44 -8.38
C SER A 68 -10.91 1.84 -8.91
N LEU A 69 -11.50 0.99 -9.74
CA LEU A 69 -12.90 1.14 -10.19
C LEU A 69 -13.90 1.21 -9.03
N GLN A 70 -13.56 0.65 -7.86
CA GLN A 70 -14.41 0.65 -6.66
C GLN A 70 -14.08 1.77 -5.67
N GLY A 71 -13.22 2.71 -6.05
CA GLY A 71 -12.81 3.85 -5.23
C GLY A 71 -11.32 3.87 -4.89
N VAL A 72 -10.94 4.72 -3.93
CA VAL A 72 -9.55 4.98 -3.56
C VAL A 72 -9.23 4.34 -2.21
N TYR A 73 -8.11 3.62 -2.17
CA TYR A 73 -7.58 3.00 -0.95
C TYR A 73 -6.24 3.63 -0.58
N THR A 74 -5.98 3.75 0.72
CA THR A 74 -4.77 4.40 1.23
C THR A 74 -3.94 3.45 2.07
N TYR A 75 -2.63 3.53 1.90
CA TYR A 75 -1.64 2.75 2.63
C TYR A 75 -0.55 3.68 3.14
N THR A 76 -0.33 3.71 4.45
CA THR A 76 0.76 4.47 5.04
C THR A 76 2.07 3.71 4.85
N VAL A 77 3.05 4.35 4.23
CA VAL A 77 4.36 3.78 3.92
C VAL A 77 5.44 4.56 4.65
N ASP A 78 6.49 3.89 5.10
CA ASP A 78 7.66 4.47 5.75
C ASP A 78 8.87 4.60 4.80
N SER A 79 8.77 4.02 3.61
CA SER A 79 9.73 4.16 2.51
C SER A 79 9.07 4.73 1.25
N SER A 80 9.87 5.30 0.36
CA SER A 80 9.38 5.79 -0.94
C SER A 80 8.82 4.64 -1.76
N PRO A 81 7.57 4.72 -2.26
CA PRO A 81 6.98 3.70 -3.12
C PRO A 81 7.22 3.96 -4.63
N GLU A 82 8.11 4.89 -4.98
CA GLU A 82 8.32 5.30 -6.39
C GLU A 82 8.72 4.13 -7.29
N GLU A 83 9.62 3.24 -6.85
CA GLU A 83 10.01 2.06 -7.63
C GLU A 83 8.80 1.15 -7.89
N PHE A 84 7.96 0.93 -6.88
CA PHE A 84 6.74 0.13 -7.02
C PHE A 84 5.78 0.76 -8.03
N ILE A 85 5.58 2.09 -7.97
CA ILE A 85 4.71 2.82 -8.89
C ILE A 85 5.25 2.76 -10.32
N GLN A 86 6.57 2.94 -10.49
CA GLN A 86 7.21 2.87 -11.80
C GLN A 86 7.04 1.48 -12.42
N ILE A 87 7.29 0.42 -11.67
CA ILE A 87 7.09 -0.95 -12.16
C ILE A 87 5.63 -1.20 -12.55
N PHE A 88 4.66 -0.68 -11.80
CA PHE A 88 3.25 -0.78 -12.19
C PHE A 88 2.98 -0.07 -13.52
N GLN A 89 3.50 1.15 -13.70
CA GLN A 89 3.34 1.91 -14.93
C GLN A 89 3.98 1.19 -16.11
N ASP A 90 5.25 0.78 -15.99
CA ASP A 90 5.98 0.13 -17.08
C ASP A 90 5.35 -1.20 -17.54
N TYR A 91 4.66 -1.90 -16.62
CA TYR A 91 4.09 -3.22 -16.92
C TYR A 91 2.64 -3.15 -17.43
N PHE A 92 1.89 -2.12 -17.08
CA PHE A 92 0.44 -2.06 -17.33
C PHE A 92 -0.05 -0.78 -18.03
N LYS A 93 0.81 0.22 -18.26
CA LYS A 93 0.48 1.46 -18.99
C LYS A 93 1.40 1.66 -20.20
#